data_AF-A0A087C1H4-F1
#
_entry.id   AF-A0A087C1H4-F1
#
_cell.length_a   1.000
_cell.length_b   1.000
_cell.length_c   1.000
_cell.angle_alpha   90.00
_cell.angle_beta   90.00
_cell.angle_gamma   90.00
#
_symmetry.space_group_name_H-M   'P 1'
#
loop_
_entity.id
_entity.type
_entity.pdbx_description
1 polymer ?
#
loop_
_entity_poly.entity_id
_entity_poly.type
_entity_poly.pdbx_seq_one_letter_code
_entity_poly.pdbx_strand_id
1 'polypeptide(L)'
;MALQDETWQWDDSQAVESTGAQAQVEADHDLMEAAGTDNVADAVAVLMGRPRLGDKPREKSVQIHFKASESMAAFVDEQRERSGLRNKSEYLRMLIEQEMKHQNHRLQAA
;
A
#
# COMPACT_ATOMS: atom_id res chain seq x y z
N MET A 1 -4.99 34.96 -41.69
CA MET A 1 -3.70 34.36 -41.26
C MET A 1 -3.99 32.90 -40.99
N ALA A 2 -3.46 31.98 -41.80
CA ALA A 2 -3.65 30.55 -41.62
C ALA A 2 -2.78 30.09 -40.44
N LEU A 3 -3.40 29.46 -39.45
CA LEU A 3 -2.68 28.70 -38.42
C LEU A 3 -1.94 27.57 -39.15
N GLN A 4 -0.62 27.61 -39.14
CA GLN A 4 0.18 26.48 -39.58
C GLN A 4 -0.13 25.34 -38.62
N ASP A 5 -0.77 24.28 -39.11
CA ASP A 5 -0.83 23.02 -38.39
C ASP A 5 0.61 22.59 -38.16
N GLU A 6 1.08 22.68 -36.91
CA GLU A 6 2.35 22.13 -36.49
C GLU A 6 2.25 20.60 -36.60
N THR A 7 2.56 20.08 -37.79
CA THR A 7 2.70 18.65 -38.02
C THR A 7 3.85 18.17 -37.16
N TRP A 8 3.52 17.53 -36.04
CA TRP A 8 4.49 16.86 -35.22
C TRP A 8 5.21 15.79 -36.04
N GLN A 9 6.52 15.97 -36.21
CA GLN A 9 7.41 15.04 -36.88
C GLN A 9 8.33 14.44 -35.81
N TRP A 10 8.43 13.11 -35.80
CA TRP A 10 9.40 12.41 -34.98
C TRP A 10 10.81 12.70 -35.52
N ASP A 11 11.72 13.15 -34.65
CA ASP A 11 13.14 13.29 -34.98
C ASP A 11 13.84 11.94 -34.81
N ASP A 12 13.85 11.16 -35.89
CA ASP A 12 14.43 9.82 -35.92
C ASP A 12 15.96 9.84 -36.18
N SER A 13 16.61 11.00 -36.13
CA SER A 13 18.05 11.12 -36.41
C SER A 13 18.94 10.34 -35.43
N GLN A 14 18.40 9.99 -34.25
CA GLN A 14 19.05 9.17 -33.23
C GLN A 14 18.45 7.75 -33.12
N ALA A 15 17.56 7.36 -34.02
CA ALA A 15 16.95 6.03 -34.00
C ALA A 15 18.00 4.96 -34.30
N VAL A 16 17.98 3.88 -33.52
CA VAL A 16 18.85 2.71 -33.69
C VAL A 16 17.99 1.53 -34.09
N GLU A 17 18.41 0.79 -35.12
CA GLU A 17 17.74 -0.46 -35.49
C GLU A 17 18.00 -1.52 -34.41
N SER A 18 16.93 -1.99 -33.77
CA SER A 18 16.97 -3.09 -32.81
C SER A 18 16.17 -4.28 -33.33
N THR A 19 16.67 -5.48 -33.03
CA THR A 19 15.85 -6.69 -33.20
C THR A 19 14.76 -6.72 -32.13
N GLY A 20 13.65 -7.41 -32.37
CA GLY A 20 12.56 -7.50 -31.38
C GLY A 20 13.01 -8.04 -30.02
N ALA A 21 14.02 -8.92 -29.99
CA ALA A 21 14.60 -9.42 -28.75
C ALA A 21 15.41 -8.35 -27.99
N GLN A 22 16.15 -7.49 -28.71
CA GLN A 22 16.91 -6.39 -28.11
C GLN A 22 15.97 -5.31 -27.57
N ALA A 23 14.95 -4.93 -28.34
CA ALA A 23 13.95 -3.97 -27.89
C ALA A 23 13.23 -4.43 -26.61
N GLN A 24 12.96 -5.74 -26.47
CA GLN A 24 12.35 -6.27 -25.25
C GLN A 24 13.29 -6.17 -24.05
N VAL A 25 14.58 -6.47 -24.22
CA VAL A 25 15.57 -6.37 -23.12
C VAL A 25 15.76 -4.92 -22.66
N GLU A 26 15.80 -3.98 -23.60
CA GLU A 26 15.90 -2.55 -23.31
C GLU A 26 14.63 -2.04 -22.59
N ALA A 27 13.44 -2.39 -23.10
CA ALA A 27 12.18 -2.03 -22.46
C ALA A 27 12.06 -2.62 -21.04
N ASP A 28 12.47 -3.88 -20.85
CA ASP A 28 12.46 -4.54 -19.55
C ASP A 28 13.42 -3.85 -18.56
N HIS A 29 14.61 -3.45 -19.04
CA HIS A 29 15.58 -2.68 -18.25
C HIS A 29 15.00 -1.31 -17.84
N ASP A 30 14.42 -0.57 -18.77
CA ASP A 30 13.84 0.75 -18.51
C ASP A 30 12.66 0.67 -17.53
N LEU A 31 11.84 -0.38 -17.64
CA LEU A 31 10.76 -0.65 -16.68
C LEU A 31 11.31 -0.89 -15.28
N MET A 32 12.35 -1.73 -15.16
CA MET A 32 13.02 -2.03 -13.89
C MET A 32 13.65 -0.80 -13.25
N GLU A 33 14.34 0.03 -14.04
CA GLU A 33 14.92 1.30 -13.59
C GLU A 33 13.83 2.27 -13.13
N ALA A 34 12.78 2.48 -13.93
CA ALA A 34 11.68 3.39 -13.61
C ALA A 34 10.90 2.96 -12.36
N ALA A 35 10.80 1.65 -12.09
CA ALA A 35 10.13 1.10 -10.92
C ALA A 35 11.05 0.89 -9.70
N GLY A 36 12.37 1.03 -9.86
CA GLY A 36 13.36 0.81 -8.80
C GLY A 36 13.44 -0.65 -8.32
N THR A 37 13.33 -1.62 -9.23
CA THR A 37 13.30 -3.06 -8.91
C THR A 37 14.09 -3.87 -9.92
N ASP A 38 14.73 -4.96 -9.49
CA ASP A 38 15.53 -5.85 -10.34
C ASP A 38 14.69 -6.96 -11.02
N ASN A 39 13.36 -6.82 -11.04
CA ASN A 39 12.44 -7.81 -11.60
C ASN A 39 11.38 -7.14 -12.49
N VAL A 40 11.35 -7.54 -13.76
CA VAL A 40 10.43 -7.02 -14.79
C VAL A 40 8.95 -7.20 -14.40
N ALA A 41 8.57 -8.37 -13.86
CA ALA A 41 7.19 -8.61 -13.45
C ALA A 41 6.78 -7.68 -12.29
N ASP A 42 7.72 -7.35 -11.42
CA ASP A 42 7.51 -6.44 -10.30
C ASP A 42 7.43 -4.99 -10.79
N ALA A 43 8.30 -4.62 -11.75
CA ALA A 43 8.31 -3.32 -12.39
C ALA A 43 6.98 -3.00 -13.07
N VAL A 44 6.46 -3.95 -13.86
CA VAL A 44 5.15 -3.84 -14.51
C VAL A 44 4.04 -3.70 -13.48
N ALA A 45 4.07 -4.44 -12.38
CA ALA A 45 3.04 -4.34 -11.33
C ALA A 45 3.03 -2.95 -10.68
N VAL A 46 4.21 -2.41 -10.35
CA VAL A 46 4.38 -1.08 -9.74
C VAL A 46 3.89 0.02 -10.70
N LEU A 47 4.35 0.00 -11.95
CA LEU A 47 4.04 1.03 -12.95
C LEU A 47 2.57 1.00 -13.41
N MET A 48 1.95 -0.19 -13.47
CA MET A 48 0.54 -0.35 -13.82
C MET A 48 -0.42 -0.02 -12.66
N GLY A 49 0.07 0.64 -11.60
CA GLY A 49 -0.76 1.09 -10.50
C GLY A 49 -1.29 -0.04 -9.62
N ARG A 50 -0.63 -1.20 -9.61
CA ARG A 50 -0.71 -2.17 -8.52
C ARG A 50 0.48 -1.93 -7.61
N PRO A 51 0.49 -0.86 -6.78
CA PRO A 51 1.46 -0.77 -5.72
C PRO A 51 1.33 -2.07 -4.93
N ARG A 52 2.42 -2.83 -4.83
CA ARG A 52 2.51 -3.79 -3.74
C ARG A 52 2.30 -2.94 -2.50
N LEU A 53 1.16 -3.15 -1.83
CA LEU A 53 1.06 -2.83 -0.41
C LEU A 53 2.33 -3.44 0.18
N GLY A 54 3.29 -2.58 0.56
CA GLY A 54 4.71 -2.91 0.58
C GLY A 54 5.06 -4.18 1.37
N ASP A 55 6.28 -4.65 1.20
CA ASP A 55 6.87 -5.89 1.76
C ASP A 55 6.87 -6.02 3.30
N LYS A 56 6.04 -5.27 4.01
CA LYS A 56 5.49 -5.74 5.29
C LYS A 56 4.22 -6.50 4.97
N PRO A 57 4.18 -7.85 5.08
CA PRO A 57 2.91 -8.55 5.06
C PRO A 57 2.02 -7.87 6.09
N ARG A 58 1.02 -7.11 5.64
CA ARG A 58 0.02 -6.56 6.57
C ARG A 58 -0.54 -7.76 7.28
N GLU A 59 -0.43 -7.74 8.60
CA GLU A 59 -0.95 -8.82 9.41
C GLU A 59 -2.40 -9.06 8.98
N LYS A 60 -2.71 -10.33 8.69
CA LYS A 60 -4.01 -10.70 8.14
C LYS A 60 -5.09 -10.22 9.10
N SER A 61 -5.98 -9.35 8.62
CA SER A 61 -7.11 -8.90 9.41
C SER A 61 -8.10 -10.05 9.60
N VAL A 62 -8.46 -10.33 10.85
CA VAL A 62 -9.43 -11.37 11.22
C VAL A 62 -10.64 -10.71 11.88
N GLN A 63 -11.83 -11.21 11.56
CA GLN A 63 -13.07 -10.77 12.19
C GLN A 63 -13.31 -11.56 13.47
N ILE A 64 -13.41 -10.86 14.60
CA ILE A 64 -13.68 -11.45 15.93
C ILE A 64 -15.12 -11.12 16.31
N HIS A 65 -15.90 -12.15 16.66
CA HIS A 65 -17.25 -12.00 17.20
C HIS A 65 -17.27 -12.51 18.64
N PHE A 66 -17.82 -11.71 19.55
CA PHE A 66 -18.02 -12.12 20.94
C PHE A 66 -19.37 -11.62 21.43
N LYS A 67 -19.90 -12.29 22.45
CA LYS A 67 -21.13 -11.87 23.14
C LYS A 67 -20.75 -10.95 24.30
N ALA A 68 -21.45 -9.83 24.40
CA ALA A 68 -21.28 -8.83 25.44
C ALA A 68 -22.59 -8.66 26.21
N SER A 69 -22.51 -8.28 27.49
CA SER A 69 -23.69 -7.75 28.17
C SER A 69 -24.08 -6.39 27.58
N GLU A 70 -25.36 -6.03 27.71
CA GLU A 70 -25.87 -4.72 27.29
C GLU A 70 -25.13 -3.57 28.00
N SER A 71 -24.89 -3.72 29.30
CA SER A 71 -24.13 -2.75 30.10
C SER A 71 -22.71 -2.54 29.57
N MET A 72 -22.03 -3.60 29.11
CA MET A 72 -20.69 -3.50 28.55
C MET A 72 -20.72 -2.82 27.19
N ALA A 73 -21.70 -3.15 26.35
CA ALA A 73 -21.87 -2.49 25.06
C ALA A 73 -22.11 -0.98 25.21
N ALA A 74 -22.98 -0.59 26.15
CA ALA A 74 -23.26 0.81 26.46
C ALA A 74 -22.02 1.55 26.98
N PHE A 75 -21.25 0.92 27.88
CA PHE A 75 -20.00 1.49 28.38
C PHE A 75 -18.98 1.72 27.26
N VAL A 76 -18.81 0.74 26.36
CA VAL A 76 -17.91 0.86 25.20
C VAL A 76 -18.32 2.00 24.29
N ASP A 77 -19.62 2.20 24.05
CA ASP A 77 -20.14 3.30 23.25
C ASP A 77 -19.81 4.66 23.85
N GLU A 78 -20.05 4.83 25.14
CA GLU A 78 -19.75 6.07 25.85
C GLU A 78 -18.25 6.39 25.85
N GLN A 79 -17.40 5.40 26.13
CA GLN A 79 -15.95 5.63 26.16
C GLN A 79 -15.38 5.93 24.75
N ARG A 80 -15.93 5.30 23.71
CA ARG A 80 -15.59 5.60 22.32
C ARG A 80 -15.86 7.07 22.00
N GLU A 81 -17.03 7.59 22.39
CA GLU A 81 -17.42 8.99 22.16
C GLU A 81 -16.50 9.95 22.88
N ARG A 82 -16.19 9.68 24.15
CA ARG A 82 -15.24 10.48 24.95
C ARG A 82 -13.84 10.50 24.34
N SER A 83 -13.44 9.41 23.69
CA SER A 83 -12.12 9.27 23.04
C SER A 83 -12.07 9.86 21.63
N GLY A 84 -13.22 10.30 21.08
CA GLY A 84 -13.31 10.84 19.72
C GLY A 84 -13.09 9.81 18.59
N LEU A 85 -13.19 8.51 18.90
CA LEU A 85 -12.94 7.45 17.92
C LEU A 85 -14.17 7.18 17.05
N ARG A 86 -13.94 6.80 15.79
CA ARG A 86 -15.02 6.70 14.80
C ARG A 86 -15.92 5.51 15.06
N ASN A 87 -15.36 4.37 15.46
CA ASN A 87 -16.12 3.13 15.66
C ASN A 87 -15.68 2.31 16.88
N LYS A 88 -16.54 1.38 17.31
CA LYS A 88 -16.29 0.48 18.45
C LYS A 88 -15.03 -0.37 18.26
N SER A 89 -14.80 -0.87 17.05
CA SER A 89 -13.66 -1.74 16.73
C SER A 89 -12.32 -1.02 16.89
N GLU A 90 -12.27 0.27 16.57
CA GLU A 90 -11.11 1.13 16.74
C GLU A 90 -10.80 1.36 18.21
N TYR A 91 -11.84 1.64 19.01
CA TYR A 91 -11.71 1.76 20.47
C TYR A 91 -11.23 0.45 21.12
N LEU A 92 -11.84 -0.68 20.77
CA LEU A 92 -11.43 -1.99 21.30
C LEU A 92 -10.00 -2.36 20.88
N ARG A 93 -9.62 -2.08 19.62
CA ARG A 93 -8.26 -2.31 19.14
C ARG A 93 -7.24 -1.49 19.94
N MET A 94 -7.53 -0.21 20.18
CA MET A 94 -6.66 0.65 20.99
C MET A 94 -6.44 0.07 22.40
N LEU A 95 -7.50 -0.38 23.07
CA LEU A 95 -7.39 -1.00 24.40
C LEU A 95 -6.53 -2.27 24.38
N ILE A 96 -6.74 -3.14 23.39
CA ILE A 96 -5.97 -4.38 23.25
C ILE A 96 -4.49 -4.08 22.99
N GLU A 97 -4.19 -3.14 22.09
CA GLU A 97 -2.81 -2.76 21.77
C GLU A 97 -2.09 -2.14 22.97
N GLN A 98 -2.80 -1.34 23.78
CA GLN A 98 -2.25 -0.80 25.03
C GLN A 98 -1.92 -1.92 26.02
N GLU A 99 -2.83 -2.88 26.21
CA GLU A 99 -2.59 -4.03 27.09
C GLU A 99 -1.43 -4.90 26.60
N MET A 100 -1.36 -5.18 25.29
CA MET A 100 -0.24 -5.92 24.70
C MET A 100 1.11 -5.25 24.97
N LYS A 101 1.18 -3.92 24.86
CA LYS A 101 2.39 -3.15 25.20
C LYS A 101 2.72 -3.27 26.68
N HIS A 102 1.73 -3.13 27.56
CA HIS A 102 1.93 -3.26 29.01
C HIS A 102 2.42 -4.66 29.41
N GLN A 103 1.83 -5.73 28.84
CA GLN A 103 2.26 -7.11 29.09
C GLN A 103 3.68 -7.38 28.59
N ASN A 104 4.01 -6.90 27.38
CA ASN A 104 5.37 -7.03 26.84
C ASN A 104 6.40 -6.34 27.74
N HIS A 105 6.09 -5.15 28.27
CA HIS A 105 6.97 -4.47 29.23
C HIS A 105 7.13 -5.25 30.54
N ARG A 106 6.07 -5.86 31.06
CA ARG A 106 6.13 -6.68 32.28
C ARG A 106 6.97 -7.94 32.09
N LEU A 107 6.86 -8.59 30.93
CA LEU A 107 7.64 -9.80 30.61
C LEU A 107 9.12 -9.52 30.39
N GLN A 108 9.48 -8.32 29.91
CA GLN A 108 10.88 -7.90 29.75
C GLN A 108 11.51 -7.41 31.06
N ALA A 109 10.69 -7.01 32.04
CA ALA A 109 11.13 -6.52 33.34
C ALA A 109 11.15 -7.60 34.44
N ALA A 110 10.75 -8.83 34.11
CA ALA A 110 10.77 -10.01 34.99
C ALA A 110 11.94 -10.94 34.61
#